data_AF-F9WWF1-F1
#
_entry.id   AF-F9WWF1-F1
#
_cell.length_a   1.000
_cell.length_b   1.000
_cell.length_c   1.000
_cell.angle_alpha   90.00
_cell.angle_beta   90.00
_cell.angle_gamma   90.00
#
_symmetry.space_group_name_H-M   'P 1'
#
loop_
_entity.id
_entity.type
_entity.pdbx_description
1 polymer ?
#
loop_
_entity_poly.entity_id
_entity_poly.type
_entity_poly.pdbx_seq_one_letter_code
_entity_poly.pdbx_strand_id
1 'polypeptide(L)'
;MLDVRGSLPGQVNTGTISPYRRIDRSNDTIGTSDLAADEQVLLGPFNHLDARPGKEIRSQLIDAFDSWLQVPTASLAVIKNVVRMLHNASLLIDDIQDNSELRRGAPAAHHAFGTAQTINSANYVYFRALRELSTLHNPVMVQIYTAELLNLHHGQGMDLFWRETGTCPTESRYLEMVGNKTGGLFRLAIRCMCVEGSPKQSSADYIRLATMIGILFQILDDFRNLTDGSYTSSKGFCEDLTEGKFSFPIVHAIRSNPGDSFLHDILRQHTDDPAVKKEAVSYLERCGSLIYTQGVIHQLAGDVLTLADEVDAGQGRAQALKDIVQRLMVKL
;
A
#
# COMPACT_ATOMS: atom_id res chain seq x y z
N MET A 1 -11.25 88.19 -20.96
CA MET A 1 -12.56 87.67 -20.50
C MET A 1 -12.24 86.50 -19.57
N LEU A 2 -12.49 86.67 -18.28
CA LEU A 2 -12.21 85.70 -17.21
C LEU A 2 -13.18 84.52 -17.31
N ASP A 3 -12.69 83.28 -17.29
CA ASP A 3 -13.50 82.13 -16.87
C ASP A 3 -12.73 81.36 -15.79
N VAL A 4 -13.38 81.22 -14.64
CA VAL A 4 -12.88 80.67 -13.38
C VAL A 4 -13.46 79.27 -13.29
N ARG A 5 -12.66 78.22 -13.50
CA ARG A 5 -13.10 76.84 -13.31
C ARG A 5 -12.35 76.16 -12.17
N GLY A 6 -13.00 76.22 -11.01
CA GLY A 6 -13.21 75.13 -10.06
C GLY A 6 -12.03 74.20 -9.75
N SER A 7 -11.42 74.43 -8.60
CA SER A 7 -10.59 73.45 -7.89
C SER A 7 -11.46 72.23 -7.52
N LEU A 8 -11.19 71.06 -8.12
CA LEU A 8 -11.86 69.82 -7.74
C LEU A 8 -11.33 69.32 -6.38
N PRO A 9 -12.20 68.86 -5.46
CA PRO A 9 -11.79 68.40 -4.14
C PRO A 9 -10.99 67.09 -4.22
N GLY A 10 -10.03 66.95 -3.31
CA GLY A 10 -9.09 65.83 -3.24
C GLY A 10 -9.75 64.46 -3.29
N GLN A 11 -9.31 63.64 -4.24
CA GLN A 11 -9.57 62.21 -4.22
C GLN A 11 -8.95 61.61 -2.97
N VAL A 12 -9.81 61.15 -2.05
CA VAL A 12 -9.41 60.27 -0.96
C VAL A 12 -8.93 58.98 -1.62
N ASN A 13 -7.60 58.78 -1.60
CA ASN A 13 -6.97 57.56 -2.09
C ASN A 13 -7.29 56.43 -1.11
N THR A 14 -8.47 55.83 -1.25
CA THR A 14 -8.77 54.52 -0.65
C THR A 14 -7.96 53.51 -1.44
N GLY A 15 -6.69 53.36 -1.09
CA GLY A 15 -5.82 52.33 -1.62
C GLY A 15 -6.35 50.97 -1.19
N THR A 16 -7.37 50.47 -1.87
CA THR A 16 -7.85 49.10 -1.71
C THR A 16 -6.74 48.22 -2.27
N ILE A 17 -5.89 47.71 -1.39
CA ILE A 17 -4.85 46.77 -1.77
C ILE A 17 -5.55 45.59 -2.45
N SER A 18 -5.19 45.38 -3.71
CA SER A 18 -5.71 44.29 -4.53
C SER A 18 -5.59 42.97 -3.77
N PRO A 19 -6.65 42.16 -3.65
CA PRO A 19 -6.58 40.85 -2.99
C PRO A 19 -5.51 39.95 -3.63
N TYR A 20 -5.17 40.19 -4.90
CA TYR A 20 -4.10 39.49 -5.61
C TYR A 20 -2.68 39.81 -5.09
N ARG A 21 -2.44 40.98 -4.47
CA ARG A 21 -1.13 41.31 -3.88
C ARG A 21 -0.89 40.68 -2.51
N ARG A 22 -1.93 40.21 -1.84
CA ARG A 22 -1.83 39.51 -0.54
C ARG A 22 -1.43 38.04 -0.68
N ILE A 23 -1.23 37.55 -1.90
CA ILE A 23 -0.84 36.15 -2.16
C ILE A 23 0.70 36.00 -2.11
N ASP A 24 1.40 36.81 -1.31
CA ASP A 24 2.75 36.45 -0.88
C ASP A 24 2.61 35.39 0.21
N ARG A 25 2.48 34.13 -0.22
CA ARG A 25 2.31 32.95 0.65
C ARG A 25 3.61 32.53 1.34
N SER A 26 4.52 33.46 1.60
CA SER A 26 5.54 33.27 2.62
C SER A 26 4.87 33.30 4.00
N ASN A 27 4.17 32.21 4.32
CA ASN A 27 3.63 31.80 5.62
C ASN A 27 2.68 32.71 6.45
N ASP A 28 2.42 33.97 6.10
CA ASP A 28 2.01 34.92 7.14
C ASP A 28 0.54 35.40 7.20
N THR A 29 -0.47 34.78 6.55
CA THR A 29 -1.87 35.26 6.79
C THR A 29 -3.04 34.30 6.60
N ILE A 30 -2.84 33.00 6.36
CA ILE A 30 -3.96 32.06 6.55
C ILE A 30 -4.00 31.78 8.05
N GLY A 31 -5.11 32.12 8.72
CA GLY A 31 -5.27 31.86 10.14
C GLY A 31 -4.98 30.39 10.44
N THR A 32 -4.25 30.11 11.51
CA THR A 32 -3.90 28.73 11.89
C THR A 32 -5.13 27.83 12.06
N SER A 33 -6.29 28.42 12.39
CA SER A 33 -7.60 27.75 12.42
C SER A 33 -8.05 27.26 11.04
N ASP A 34 -7.90 28.09 10.01
CA ASP A 34 -8.34 27.77 8.65
C ASP A 34 -7.45 26.68 8.07
N LEU A 35 -6.14 26.76 8.31
CA LEU A 35 -5.20 25.69 7.92
C LEU A 35 -5.53 24.36 8.58
N ALA A 36 -5.90 24.37 9.87
CA ALA A 36 -6.26 23.15 10.58
C ALA A 36 -7.60 22.57 10.09
N ALA A 37 -8.58 23.42 9.79
CA ALA A 37 -9.85 23.01 9.22
C ALA A 37 -9.67 22.43 7.81
N ASP A 38 -8.90 23.11 6.96
CA ASP A 38 -8.54 22.66 5.62
C ASP A 38 -7.82 21.30 5.68
N GLU A 39 -6.87 21.13 6.61
CA GLU A 39 -6.15 19.87 6.79
C GLU A 39 -7.09 18.70 7.11
N GLN A 40 -8.12 18.91 7.93
CA GLN A 40 -9.12 17.88 8.20
C GLN A 40 -9.93 17.50 6.95
N VAL A 41 -10.25 18.48 6.09
CA VAL A 41 -10.95 18.25 4.82
C VAL A 41 -10.05 17.46 3.86
N LEU A 42 -8.77 17.81 3.75
CA LEU A 42 -7.80 17.14 2.87
C LEU A 42 -7.56 15.69 3.28
N LEU A 43 -7.57 15.39 4.58
CA LEU A 43 -7.34 14.06 5.12
C LEU A 43 -8.62 13.24 5.32
N GLY A 44 -9.81 13.77 5.02
CA GLY A 44 -11.08 13.06 5.21
C GLY A 44 -11.07 11.61 4.69
N PRO A 45 -10.71 11.35 3.42
CA PRO A 45 -10.59 10.00 2.88
C PRO A 45 -9.56 9.12 3.62
N PHE A 46 -8.40 9.67 3.96
CA PHE A 46 -7.36 8.97 4.72
C PHE A 46 -7.84 8.59 6.13
N ASN A 47 -8.44 9.54 6.85
CA ASN A 47 -8.94 9.35 8.21
C ASN A 47 -10.09 8.32 8.25
N HIS A 48 -10.93 8.25 7.21
CA HIS A 48 -11.98 7.23 7.09
C HIS A 48 -11.43 5.81 7.05
N LEU A 49 -10.31 5.59 6.36
CA LEU A 49 -9.63 4.30 6.34
C LEU A 49 -8.84 4.06 7.65
N ASP A 50 -8.16 5.09 8.14
CA ASP A 50 -7.29 5.00 9.31
C ASP A 50 -8.05 4.75 10.62
N ALA A 51 -9.28 5.25 10.74
CA ALA A 51 -10.16 5.00 11.88
C ALA A 51 -10.56 3.52 12.05
N ARG A 52 -10.27 2.67 11.05
CA ARG A 52 -10.56 1.24 11.06
C ARG A 52 -9.27 0.46 10.87
N PRO A 53 -8.39 0.36 11.89
CA PRO A 53 -7.09 -0.30 11.75
C PRO A 53 -7.26 -1.77 11.36
N GLY A 54 -6.27 -2.31 10.63
CA GLY A 54 -6.28 -3.69 10.19
C GLY A 54 -5.75 -4.64 11.27
N LYS A 55 -5.17 -5.76 10.84
CA LYS A 55 -4.47 -6.69 11.75
C LYS A 55 -3.11 -6.18 12.24
N GLU A 56 -2.70 -4.98 11.81
CA GLU A 56 -1.42 -4.32 12.17
C GLU A 56 -0.17 -5.21 12.03
N ILE A 57 -0.20 -6.16 11.10
CA ILE A 57 0.88 -7.14 10.95
C ILE A 57 2.18 -6.46 10.52
N ARG A 58 2.10 -5.38 9.73
CA ARG A 58 3.26 -4.56 9.35
C ARG A 58 3.94 -3.94 10.56
N SER A 59 3.19 -3.41 11.53
CA SER A 59 3.78 -2.87 12.77
C SER A 59 4.45 -3.98 13.57
N GLN A 60 3.79 -5.15 13.71
CA GLN A 60 4.36 -6.29 14.42
C GLN A 60 5.66 -6.80 13.76
N LEU A 61 5.72 -6.77 12.42
CA LEU A 61 6.94 -7.12 11.69
C LEU A 61 8.05 -6.10 11.91
N ILE A 62 7.73 -4.79 11.87
CA ILE A 62 8.71 -3.75 12.22
C ILE A 62 9.25 -3.97 13.64
N ASP A 63 8.39 -4.28 14.61
CA ASP A 63 8.81 -4.60 15.97
C ASP A 63 9.71 -5.85 16.05
N ALA A 64 9.39 -6.88 15.27
CA ALA A 64 10.21 -8.08 15.20
C ALA A 64 11.61 -7.79 14.61
N PHE A 65 11.71 -6.98 13.55
CA PHE A 65 13.00 -6.56 13.00
C PHE A 65 13.78 -5.63 13.93
N ASP A 66 13.09 -4.80 14.71
CA ASP A 66 13.72 -3.89 15.68
C ASP A 66 14.46 -4.67 16.78
N SER A 67 14.00 -5.88 17.11
CA SER A 67 14.75 -6.76 18.00
C SER A 67 16.19 -7.00 17.50
N TRP A 68 16.42 -7.11 16.19
CA TRP A 68 17.76 -7.20 15.61
C TRP A 68 18.43 -5.83 15.43
N LEU A 69 17.68 -4.85 14.94
CA LEU A 69 18.24 -3.57 14.46
C LEU A 69 18.43 -2.52 15.55
N GLN A 70 17.69 -2.62 16.67
CA GLN A 70 17.82 -1.74 17.85
C GLN A 70 17.76 -0.25 17.47
N VAL A 71 16.72 0.13 16.74
CA VAL A 71 16.52 1.49 16.23
C VAL A 71 16.17 2.42 17.41
N PRO A 72 16.73 3.65 17.46
CA PRO A 72 16.33 4.64 18.46
C PRO A 72 14.81 4.83 18.46
N THR A 73 14.19 4.84 19.65
CA THR A 73 12.72 4.84 19.79
C THR A 73 12.04 5.98 19.02
N ALA A 74 12.65 7.17 19.01
CA ALA A 74 12.14 8.31 18.26
C ALA A 74 12.15 8.06 16.74
N SER A 75 13.25 7.51 16.21
CA SER A 75 13.37 7.17 14.79
C SER A 75 12.44 6.03 14.40
N LEU A 76 12.29 5.01 15.25
CA LEU A 76 11.35 3.90 15.01
C LEU A 76 9.90 4.39 14.94
N ALA A 77 9.50 5.33 15.81
CA ALA A 77 8.17 5.92 15.78
C ALA A 77 7.89 6.65 14.45
N VAL A 78 8.86 7.43 13.97
CA VAL A 78 8.79 8.10 12.65
C VAL A 78 8.65 7.07 11.54
N ILE A 79 9.50 6.04 11.51
CA ILE A 79 9.48 5.01 10.46
C ILE A 79 8.13 4.27 10.45
N LYS A 80 7.61 3.86 11.61
CA LYS A 80 6.31 3.21 11.71
C LYS A 80 5.18 4.09 11.19
N ASN A 81 5.19 5.37 11.55
CA ASN A 81 4.14 6.27 11.12
C ASN A 81 4.20 6.54 9.61
N VAL A 82 5.39 6.73 9.05
CA VAL A 82 5.60 6.85 7.59
C VAL A 82 5.10 5.60 6.87
N VAL A 83 5.43 4.40 7.35
CA VAL A 83 4.95 3.15 6.74
C VAL A 83 3.42 3.03 6.81
N ARG A 84 2.81 3.38 7.94
CA ARG A 84 1.35 3.41 8.11
C ARG A 84 0.69 4.38 7.13
N MET A 85 1.24 5.60 7.00
CA MET A 85 0.76 6.62 6.07
C MET A 85 0.81 6.14 4.63
N LEU A 86 1.97 5.64 4.19
CA LEU A 86 2.16 5.13 2.84
C LEU A 86 1.27 3.94 2.54
N HIS A 87 1.10 3.03 3.50
CA HIS A 87 0.23 1.88 3.34
C HIS A 87 -1.24 2.28 3.15
N ASN A 88 -1.75 3.14 4.02
CA ASN A 88 -3.14 3.58 3.92
C ASN A 88 -3.36 4.43 2.67
N ALA A 89 -2.41 5.30 2.31
CA ALA A 89 -2.48 6.07 1.06
C ALA A 89 -2.48 5.17 -0.17
N SER A 90 -1.64 4.12 -0.20
CA SER A 90 -1.64 3.18 -1.32
C SER A 90 -2.97 2.42 -1.42
N LEU A 91 -3.56 2.02 -0.30
CA LEU A 91 -4.87 1.35 -0.28
C LEU A 91 -5.99 2.23 -0.82
N LEU A 92 -5.97 3.54 -0.54
CA LEU A 92 -6.96 4.47 -1.11
C LEU A 92 -6.92 4.50 -2.64
N ILE A 93 -5.71 4.45 -3.22
CA ILE A 93 -5.50 4.43 -4.66
C ILE A 93 -5.85 3.04 -5.23
N ASP A 94 -5.42 1.97 -4.57
CA ASP A 94 -5.71 0.58 -4.93
C ASP A 94 -7.23 0.35 -5.00
N ASP A 95 -7.99 0.79 -3.98
CA ASP A 95 -9.46 0.71 -3.96
C ASP A 95 -10.12 1.39 -5.16
N ILE A 96 -9.54 2.47 -5.67
CA ILE A 96 -10.04 3.17 -6.87
C ILE A 96 -9.65 2.41 -8.14
N GLN A 97 -8.41 1.92 -8.20
CA GLN A 97 -7.89 1.18 -9.35
C GLN A 97 -8.61 -0.15 -9.54
N ASP A 98 -9.02 -0.78 -8.44
CA ASP A 98 -9.72 -2.06 -8.40
C ASP A 98 -11.24 -1.90 -8.34
N ASN A 99 -11.75 -0.65 -8.29
CA ASN A 99 -13.17 -0.34 -8.14
C ASN A 99 -13.81 -1.09 -6.95
N SER A 100 -13.09 -1.14 -5.83
CA SER A 100 -13.49 -1.89 -4.64
C SER A 100 -14.65 -1.22 -3.93
N GLU A 101 -15.74 -1.96 -3.71
CA GLU A 101 -16.90 -1.46 -2.96
C GLU A 101 -16.61 -1.31 -1.46
N LEU A 102 -15.85 -2.25 -0.89
CA LEU A 102 -15.61 -2.34 0.55
C LEU A 102 -14.12 -2.38 0.89
N ARG A 103 -13.77 -1.73 2.00
CA ARG A 103 -12.47 -1.83 2.66
C ARG A 103 -12.66 -1.96 4.16
N ARG A 104 -12.18 -3.09 4.71
CA ARG A 104 -12.28 -3.41 6.15
C ARG A 104 -13.73 -3.35 6.66
N GLY A 105 -14.67 -3.81 5.83
CA GLY A 105 -16.11 -3.91 6.16
C GLY A 105 -16.90 -2.60 6.07
N ALA A 106 -16.29 -1.51 5.59
CA ALA A 106 -16.96 -0.24 5.33
C ALA A 106 -16.84 0.14 3.85
N PRO A 107 -17.71 1.03 3.33
CA PRO A 107 -17.57 1.54 1.97
C PRO A 107 -16.17 2.11 1.73
N ALA A 108 -15.56 1.76 0.60
CA ALA A 108 -14.26 2.31 0.24
C ALA A 108 -14.33 3.85 0.18
N ALA A 109 -13.22 4.52 0.48
CA ALA A 109 -13.22 5.97 0.70
C ALA A 109 -13.74 6.77 -0.51
N HIS A 110 -13.50 6.29 -1.74
CA HIS A 110 -13.97 6.96 -2.95
C HIS A 110 -15.50 6.92 -3.11
N HIS A 111 -16.21 5.96 -2.53
CA HIS A 111 -17.68 5.99 -2.44
C HIS A 111 -18.20 7.04 -1.45
N ALA A 112 -17.45 7.30 -0.37
CA ALA A 112 -17.86 8.25 0.67
C ALA A 112 -17.49 9.71 0.35
N PHE A 113 -16.35 9.94 -0.30
CA PHE A 113 -15.78 11.28 -0.54
C PHE A 113 -15.67 11.64 -2.04
N GLY A 114 -15.87 10.68 -2.93
CA GLY A 114 -15.64 10.84 -4.36
C GLY A 114 -14.20 10.57 -4.78
N THR A 115 -14.04 10.06 -6.00
CA THR A 115 -12.77 9.60 -6.56
C THR A 115 -11.69 10.69 -6.57
N ALA A 116 -12.01 11.90 -7.04
CA ALA A 116 -11.02 12.98 -7.15
C ALA A 116 -10.48 13.42 -5.78
N GLN A 117 -11.33 13.53 -4.76
CA GLN A 117 -10.92 13.90 -3.41
C GLN A 117 -10.06 12.81 -2.78
N THR A 118 -10.43 11.54 -2.97
CA THR A 118 -9.65 10.40 -2.46
C THR A 118 -8.27 10.32 -3.10
N ILE A 119 -8.16 10.49 -4.43
CA ILE A 119 -6.87 10.56 -5.13
C ILE A 119 -6.00 11.69 -4.56
N ASN A 120 -6.58 12.89 -4.42
CA ASN A 120 -5.85 14.03 -3.87
C ASN A 120 -5.37 13.77 -2.43
N SER A 121 -6.22 13.17 -1.58
CA SER A 121 -5.89 12.83 -0.19
C SER A 121 -4.71 11.85 -0.12
N ALA A 122 -4.75 10.78 -0.91
CA ALA A 122 -3.66 9.80 -0.97
C ALA A 122 -2.34 10.44 -1.44
N ASN A 123 -2.37 11.19 -2.55
CA ASN A 123 -1.21 11.92 -3.07
C ASN A 123 -0.63 12.91 -2.05
N TYR A 124 -1.49 13.64 -1.35
CA TYR A 124 -1.08 14.55 -0.28
C TYR A 124 -0.37 13.81 0.86
N VAL A 125 -0.90 12.65 1.27
CA VAL A 125 -0.31 11.82 2.32
C VAL A 125 1.06 11.27 1.92
N TYR A 126 1.30 10.91 0.65
CA TYR A 126 2.64 10.55 0.17
C TYR A 126 3.66 11.67 0.48
N PHE A 127 3.37 12.92 0.10
CA PHE A 127 4.29 14.03 0.38
C PHE A 127 4.43 14.34 1.88
N ARG A 128 3.35 14.16 2.66
CA ARG A 128 3.45 14.28 4.12
C ARG A 128 4.33 13.21 4.74
N ALA A 129 4.25 11.97 4.26
CA ALA A 129 5.09 10.88 4.70
C ALA A 129 6.57 11.16 4.38
N LEU A 130 6.87 11.73 3.21
CA LEU A 130 8.21 12.20 2.88
C LEU A 130 8.69 13.33 3.81
N ARG A 131 7.83 14.32 4.09
CA ARG A 131 8.14 15.42 5.03
C ARG A 131 8.46 14.88 6.43
N GLU A 132 7.67 13.92 6.89
CA GLU A 132 7.87 13.28 8.20
C GLU A 132 9.15 12.46 8.22
N LEU A 133 9.42 11.65 7.19
CA LEU A 133 10.67 10.90 7.11
C LEU A 133 11.91 11.82 7.09
N SER A 134 11.77 13.02 6.52
CA SER A 134 12.86 14.01 6.45
C SER A 134 13.25 14.57 7.82
N THR A 135 12.44 14.40 8.88
CA THR A 135 12.80 14.82 10.24
C THR A 135 13.86 13.91 10.88
N LEU A 136 14.23 12.80 10.23
CA LEU A 136 15.40 11.99 10.62
C LEU A 136 16.72 12.65 10.18
N HIS A 137 16.69 13.77 9.45
CA HIS A 137 17.85 14.58 9.06
C HIS A 137 18.96 13.81 8.32
N ASN A 138 18.61 12.72 7.65
CA ASN A 138 19.53 11.92 6.85
C ASN A 138 19.07 11.88 5.38
N PRO A 139 19.85 12.42 4.42
CA PRO A 139 19.46 12.45 3.01
C PRO A 139 19.31 11.07 2.38
N VAL A 140 19.92 10.02 2.96
CA VAL A 140 19.74 8.64 2.53
C VAL A 140 18.27 8.20 2.65
N MET A 141 17.51 8.76 3.60
CA MET A 141 16.09 8.43 3.77
C MET A 141 15.26 8.79 2.53
N VAL A 142 15.54 9.94 1.91
CA VAL A 142 14.86 10.37 0.68
C VAL A 142 15.20 9.44 -0.49
N GLN A 143 16.44 8.95 -0.55
CA GLN A 143 16.86 7.99 -1.57
C GLN A 143 16.15 6.63 -1.40
N ILE A 144 16.05 6.14 -0.16
CA ILE A 144 15.31 4.90 0.17
C ILE A 144 13.83 5.07 -0.18
N TYR A 145 13.22 6.16 0.28
CA TYR A 145 11.82 6.49 0.01
C TYR A 145 11.52 6.47 -1.49
N THR A 146 12.35 7.19 -2.26
CA THR A 146 12.17 7.29 -3.73
C THR A 146 12.34 5.95 -4.41
N ALA A 147 13.41 5.21 -4.08
CA ALA A 147 13.68 3.92 -4.70
C ALA A 147 12.56 2.89 -4.43
N GLU A 148 12.09 2.79 -3.19
CA GLU A 148 11.08 1.80 -2.85
C GLU A 148 9.67 2.18 -3.28
N LEU A 149 9.33 3.48 -3.36
CA LEU A 149 8.08 3.88 -4.00
C LEU A 149 8.10 3.68 -5.51
N LEU A 150 9.23 3.88 -6.19
CA LEU A 150 9.35 3.52 -7.60
C LEU A 150 9.14 2.01 -7.81
N ASN A 151 9.75 1.17 -6.97
CA ASN A 151 9.52 -0.28 -7.00
C ASN A 151 8.04 -0.61 -6.77
N LEU A 152 7.41 -0.04 -5.74
CA LEU A 152 5.99 -0.28 -5.43
C LEU A 152 5.09 0.05 -6.63
N HIS A 153 5.27 1.24 -7.23
CA HIS A 153 4.47 1.66 -8.38
C HIS A 153 4.77 0.85 -9.64
N HIS A 154 6.02 0.40 -9.84
CA HIS A 154 6.35 -0.52 -10.92
C HIS A 154 5.61 -1.85 -10.75
N GLY A 155 5.59 -2.41 -9.54
CA GLY A 155 4.80 -3.60 -9.23
C GLY A 155 3.31 -3.42 -9.50
N GLN A 156 2.70 -2.36 -8.94
CA GLN A 156 1.29 -2.05 -9.18
C GLN A 156 0.99 -1.85 -10.67
N GLY A 157 1.85 -1.14 -11.40
CA GLY A 157 1.67 -0.89 -12.82
C GLY A 157 1.68 -2.17 -13.66
N MET A 158 2.52 -3.14 -13.32
CA MET A 158 2.53 -4.44 -14.00
C MET A 158 1.28 -5.27 -13.69
N ASP A 159 0.82 -5.25 -12.43
CA ASP A 159 -0.42 -5.92 -12.01
C ASP A 159 -1.62 -5.41 -12.83
N LEU A 160 -1.76 -4.08 -12.92
CA LEU A 160 -2.78 -3.41 -13.72
C LEU A 160 -2.61 -3.71 -15.21
N PHE A 161 -1.39 -3.64 -15.75
CA PHE A 161 -1.14 -3.93 -17.17
C PHE A 161 -1.61 -5.34 -17.56
N TRP A 162 -1.37 -6.34 -16.71
CA TRP A 162 -1.82 -7.70 -16.98
C TRP A 162 -3.34 -7.78 -16.99
N ARG A 163 -4.00 -7.19 -15.98
CA ARG A 163 -5.47 -7.09 -15.93
C ARG A 163 -6.04 -6.45 -17.20
N GLU A 164 -5.61 -5.23 -17.53
CA GLU A 164 -6.19 -4.44 -18.64
C GLU A 164 -5.94 -5.07 -20.01
N THR A 165 -4.83 -5.78 -20.19
CA THR A 165 -4.52 -6.47 -21.46
C THR A 165 -5.01 -7.92 -21.49
N GLY A 166 -5.48 -8.46 -20.36
CA GLY A 166 -5.77 -9.88 -20.20
C GLY A 166 -4.54 -10.78 -20.37
N THR A 167 -3.32 -10.26 -20.17
CA THR A 167 -2.06 -11.00 -20.37
C THR A 167 -1.65 -11.70 -19.08
N CYS A 168 -1.90 -13.01 -18.99
CA CYS A 168 -1.49 -13.79 -17.81
C CYS A 168 0.05 -13.81 -17.69
N PRO A 169 0.66 -13.38 -16.57
CA PRO A 169 2.11 -13.42 -16.36
C PRO A 169 2.64 -14.84 -16.18
N THR A 170 3.96 -15.04 -16.31
CA THR A 170 4.58 -16.27 -15.79
C THR A 170 4.64 -16.17 -14.27
N GLU A 171 4.74 -17.31 -13.58
CA GLU A 171 4.92 -17.30 -12.13
C GLU A 171 6.14 -16.46 -11.70
N SER A 172 7.28 -16.62 -12.39
CA SER A 172 8.46 -15.81 -12.13
C SER A 172 8.22 -14.30 -12.27
N ARG A 173 7.44 -13.87 -13.28
CA ARG A 173 7.08 -12.45 -13.43
C ARG A 173 6.10 -12.00 -12.36
N TYR A 174 5.12 -12.83 -11.99
CA TYR A 174 4.24 -12.56 -10.87
C TYR A 174 5.04 -12.34 -9.58
N LEU A 175 6.01 -13.21 -9.27
CA LEU A 175 6.85 -13.09 -8.07
C LEU A 175 7.70 -11.81 -8.08
N GLU A 176 8.22 -11.40 -9.23
CA GLU A 176 8.91 -10.12 -9.40
C GLU A 176 7.97 -8.92 -9.15
N MET A 177 6.76 -8.97 -9.72
CA MET A 177 5.74 -7.94 -9.51
C MET A 177 5.38 -7.82 -8.03
N VAL A 178 5.12 -8.93 -7.35
CA VAL A 178 4.77 -8.96 -5.92
C VAL A 178 5.92 -8.50 -5.04
N GLY A 179 7.15 -8.94 -5.35
CA GLY A 179 8.35 -8.49 -4.68
C GLY A 179 8.50 -6.96 -4.76
N ASN A 180 7.98 -6.34 -5.82
CA ASN A 180 7.94 -4.90 -5.99
C ASN A 180 6.72 -4.25 -5.30
N LYS A 181 5.49 -4.63 -5.66
CA LYS A 181 4.22 -4.07 -5.17
C LYS A 181 4.12 -4.15 -3.64
N THR A 182 4.25 -5.36 -3.08
CA THR A 182 4.07 -5.59 -1.64
C THR A 182 5.39 -5.49 -0.89
N GLY A 183 6.49 -5.96 -1.49
CA GLY A 183 7.81 -5.92 -0.88
C GLY A 183 8.40 -4.50 -0.77
N GLY A 184 8.06 -3.56 -1.66
CA GLY A 184 8.60 -2.21 -1.65
C GLY A 184 8.41 -1.48 -0.32
N LEU A 185 7.20 -1.49 0.24
CA LEU A 185 6.93 -0.80 1.51
C LEU A 185 7.61 -1.49 2.72
N PHE A 186 7.70 -2.83 2.71
CA PHE A 186 8.46 -3.55 3.73
C PHE A 186 9.95 -3.22 3.65
N ARG A 187 10.53 -3.23 2.44
CA ARG A 187 11.92 -2.85 2.25
C ARG A 187 12.19 -1.41 2.63
N LEU A 188 11.27 -0.47 2.36
CA LEU A 188 11.39 0.92 2.82
C LEU A 188 11.57 0.96 4.33
N ALA A 189 10.70 0.29 5.07
CA ALA A 189 10.77 0.21 6.53
C ALA A 189 12.13 -0.34 6.99
N ILE A 190 12.51 -1.52 6.49
CA ILE A 190 13.73 -2.21 6.92
C ILE A 190 15.00 -1.45 6.52
N ARG A 191 15.04 -0.83 5.33
CA ARG A 191 16.18 -0.01 4.91
C ARG A 191 16.34 1.22 5.79
N CYS A 192 15.26 1.92 6.12
CA CYS A 192 15.32 3.04 7.07
C CYS A 192 15.78 2.58 8.46
N MET A 193 15.28 1.44 8.94
CA MET A 193 15.69 0.86 10.22
C MET A 193 17.17 0.46 10.23
N CYS A 194 17.70 -0.11 9.15
CA CYS A 194 19.13 -0.43 9.03
C CYS A 194 20.03 0.82 9.08
N VAL A 195 19.52 1.97 8.60
CA VAL A 195 20.27 3.24 8.60
C VAL A 195 20.27 3.88 9.99
N GLU A 196 19.14 3.87 10.69
CA GLU A 196 19.01 4.47 12.03
C GLU A 196 19.49 3.55 13.15
N GLY A 197 19.45 2.23 12.91
CA GLY A 197 19.80 1.20 13.87
C GLY A 197 21.27 0.80 13.84
N SER A 198 21.55 -0.37 14.39
CA SER A 198 22.88 -0.96 14.52
C SER A 198 22.86 -2.42 14.04
N PRO A 199 22.69 -2.66 12.72
CA PRO A 199 22.62 -4.01 12.19
C PRO A 199 23.94 -4.76 12.45
N LYS A 200 23.83 -6.01 12.94
CA LYS A 200 25.00 -6.90 13.10
C LYS A 200 25.29 -7.73 11.86
N GLN A 201 24.27 -7.94 11.02
CA GLN A 201 24.40 -8.59 9.71
C GLN A 201 24.36 -7.55 8.59
N SER A 202 24.59 -7.99 7.36
CA SER A 202 24.42 -7.14 6.19
C SER A 202 22.97 -6.65 6.11
N SER A 203 22.78 -5.38 5.75
CA SER A 203 21.44 -4.86 5.44
C SER A 203 20.76 -5.70 4.35
N ALA A 204 21.54 -6.31 3.44
CA ALA A 204 21.03 -7.15 2.37
C ALA A 204 20.25 -8.38 2.90
N ASP A 205 20.66 -8.98 4.01
CA ASP A 205 20.01 -10.18 4.54
C ASP A 205 18.64 -9.84 5.15
N TYR A 206 18.57 -8.73 5.90
CA TYR A 206 17.30 -8.20 6.41
C TYR A 206 16.35 -7.80 5.27
N ILE A 207 16.87 -7.19 4.20
CA ILE A 207 16.10 -6.79 3.02
C ILE A 207 15.57 -8.02 2.27
N ARG A 208 16.38 -9.08 2.14
CA ARG A 208 15.97 -10.34 1.52
C ARG A 208 14.85 -10.99 2.33
N LEU A 209 14.99 -11.05 3.66
CA LEU A 209 13.96 -11.59 4.55
C LEU A 209 12.65 -10.80 4.44
N ALA A 210 12.72 -9.47 4.45
CA ALA A 210 11.56 -8.60 4.28
C ALA A 210 10.86 -8.80 2.92
N THR A 211 11.63 -9.01 1.85
CA THR A 211 11.09 -9.27 0.51
C THR A 211 10.37 -10.62 0.45
N MET A 212 10.95 -11.67 1.01
CA MET A 212 10.31 -13.00 1.06
C MET A 212 9.05 -13.00 1.90
N ILE A 213 9.03 -12.26 3.01
CA ILE A 213 7.82 -12.02 3.80
C ILE A 213 6.77 -11.31 2.93
N GLY A 214 7.14 -10.24 2.21
CA GLY A 214 6.22 -9.55 1.30
C GLY A 214 5.57 -10.48 0.27
N ILE A 215 6.34 -11.39 -0.32
CA ILE A 215 5.84 -12.40 -1.27
C ILE A 215 4.88 -13.38 -0.59
N LEU A 216 5.25 -13.94 0.57
CA LEU A 216 4.40 -14.84 1.35
C LEU A 216 3.05 -14.19 1.68
N PHE A 217 3.06 -12.92 2.10
CA PHE A 217 1.84 -12.19 2.44
C PHE A 217 0.91 -12.01 1.24
N GLN A 218 1.46 -11.71 0.06
CA GLN A 218 0.62 -11.50 -1.12
C GLN A 218 0.01 -12.80 -1.61
N ILE A 219 0.79 -13.88 -1.71
CA ILE A 219 0.26 -15.19 -2.14
C ILE A 219 -0.77 -15.70 -1.15
N LEU A 220 -0.59 -15.45 0.15
CA LEU A 220 -1.58 -15.76 1.16
C LEU A 220 -2.85 -14.90 1.04
N ASP A 221 -2.74 -13.62 0.66
CA ASP A 221 -3.91 -12.75 0.40
C ASP A 221 -4.69 -13.26 -0.82
N ASP A 222 -3.99 -13.53 -1.92
CA ASP A 222 -4.55 -14.10 -3.15
C ASP A 222 -5.25 -15.45 -2.90
N PHE A 223 -4.62 -16.33 -2.12
CA PHE A 223 -5.21 -17.61 -1.74
C PHE A 223 -6.48 -17.42 -0.89
N ARG A 224 -6.43 -16.53 0.11
CA ARG A 224 -7.56 -16.29 1.01
C ARG A 224 -8.71 -15.54 0.34
N ASN A 225 -8.43 -14.66 -0.62
CA ASN A 225 -9.47 -13.98 -1.41
C ASN A 225 -10.42 -15.01 -2.04
N LEU A 226 -9.88 -16.14 -2.50
CA LEU A 226 -10.60 -17.20 -3.20
C LEU A 226 -11.14 -18.32 -2.31
N THR A 227 -10.66 -18.45 -1.06
CA THR A 227 -10.95 -19.62 -0.21
C THR A 227 -11.55 -19.28 1.16
N ASP A 228 -11.25 -18.11 1.73
CA ASP A 228 -11.68 -17.76 3.08
C ASP A 228 -13.01 -17.00 3.03
N GLY A 229 -14.10 -17.67 3.41
CA GLY A 229 -15.42 -17.05 3.49
C GLY A 229 -15.45 -15.78 4.38
N SER A 230 -14.52 -15.63 5.34
CA SER A 230 -14.44 -14.42 6.17
C SER A 230 -13.92 -13.19 5.41
N TYR A 231 -13.15 -13.37 4.33
CA TYR A 231 -12.74 -12.27 3.45
C TYR A 231 -13.94 -11.57 2.81
N THR A 232 -15.02 -12.33 2.56
CA THR A 232 -16.31 -11.83 2.06
C THR A 232 -16.85 -10.66 2.86
N SER A 233 -16.72 -10.69 4.18
CA SER A 233 -17.23 -9.61 5.05
C SER A 233 -16.38 -8.33 4.99
N SER A 234 -15.14 -8.42 4.51
CA SER A 234 -14.16 -7.33 4.60
C SER A 234 -13.85 -6.64 3.28
N LYS A 235 -13.84 -7.41 2.18
CA LYS A 235 -13.54 -6.95 0.81
C LYS A 235 -14.67 -7.35 -0.16
N GLY A 236 -15.24 -8.54 0.02
CA GLY A 236 -16.23 -9.13 -0.89
C GLY A 236 -15.87 -10.57 -1.23
N PHE A 237 -16.80 -11.30 -1.87
CA PHE A 237 -16.63 -12.72 -2.16
C PHE A 237 -15.80 -12.87 -3.44
N CYS A 238 -14.61 -13.47 -3.34
CA CYS A 238 -13.70 -13.70 -4.48
C CYS A 238 -13.48 -12.43 -5.33
N GLU A 239 -13.22 -11.29 -4.69
CA GLU A 239 -13.10 -10.00 -5.40
C GLU A 239 -12.00 -9.99 -6.44
N ASP A 240 -10.94 -10.79 -6.31
CA ASP A 240 -9.90 -10.86 -7.35
C ASP A 240 -10.51 -11.27 -8.72
N LEU A 241 -11.63 -12.02 -8.74
CA LEU A 241 -12.37 -12.34 -9.96
C LEU A 241 -13.18 -11.16 -10.50
N THR A 242 -13.82 -10.37 -9.64
CA THR A 242 -14.50 -9.12 -10.02
C THR A 242 -13.50 -8.13 -10.59
N GLU A 243 -12.36 -8.00 -9.92
CA GLU A 243 -11.26 -7.11 -10.28
C GLU A 243 -10.59 -7.57 -11.58
N GLY A 244 -10.85 -8.79 -12.09
CA GLY A 244 -10.16 -9.32 -13.26
C GLY A 244 -8.66 -9.57 -13.01
N LYS A 245 -8.29 -9.73 -11.76
CA LYS A 245 -6.91 -9.77 -11.29
C LYS A 245 -6.28 -11.15 -11.49
N PHE A 246 -5.03 -11.16 -11.90
CA PHE A 246 -4.22 -12.37 -12.02
C PHE A 246 -3.61 -12.77 -10.67
N SER A 247 -4.45 -13.20 -9.73
CA SER A 247 -4.00 -13.73 -8.45
C SER A 247 -3.24 -15.05 -8.60
N PHE A 248 -2.38 -15.40 -7.65
CA PHE A 248 -1.45 -16.53 -7.80
C PHE A 248 -2.12 -17.86 -8.22
N PRO A 249 -3.24 -18.31 -7.61
CA PRO A 249 -3.91 -19.54 -8.05
C PRO A 249 -4.44 -19.45 -9.48
N ILE A 250 -4.89 -18.27 -9.91
CA ILE A 250 -5.41 -18.00 -11.25
C ILE A 250 -4.27 -18.05 -12.28
N VAL A 251 -3.12 -17.44 -11.96
CA VAL A 251 -1.90 -17.52 -12.78
C VAL A 251 -1.51 -18.97 -13.00
N HIS A 252 -1.42 -19.78 -11.94
CA HIS A 252 -1.10 -21.19 -12.06
C HIS A 252 -2.13 -21.93 -12.94
N ALA A 253 -3.43 -21.74 -12.69
CA ALA A 253 -4.48 -22.45 -13.43
C ALA A 253 -4.43 -22.19 -14.94
N ILE A 254 -4.31 -20.92 -15.34
CA ILE A 254 -4.22 -20.52 -16.75
C ILE A 254 -2.94 -21.09 -17.39
N ARG A 255 -1.81 -21.01 -16.68
CA ARG A 255 -0.51 -21.48 -17.21
C ARG A 255 -0.43 -23.00 -17.33
N SER A 256 -1.10 -23.73 -16.43
CA SER A 256 -1.19 -25.19 -16.48
C SER A 256 -2.19 -25.69 -17.53
N ASN A 257 -3.05 -24.81 -18.07
CA ASN A 257 -4.08 -25.14 -19.06
C ASN A 257 -4.13 -24.11 -20.21
N PRO A 258 -3.04 -23.94 -21.01
CA PRO A 258 -2.91 -22.83 -21.95
C PRO A 258 -3.91 -22.82 -23.11
N GLY A 259 -4.63 -23.91 -23.36
CA GLY A 259 -5.69 -24.00 -24.37
C GLY A 259 -7.09 -23.71 -23.85
N ASP A 260 -7.25 -23.50 -22.55
CA ASP A 260 -8.54 -23.25 -21.91
C ASP A 260 -8.73 -21.76 -21.65
N SER A 261 -9.74 -21.16 -22.28
CA SER A 261 -10.07 -19.74 -22.12
C SER A 261 -10.95 -19.46 -20.92
N PHE A 262 -11.45 -20.48 -20.20
CA PHE A 262 -12.50 -20.33 -19.19
C PHE A 262 -12.21 -19.23 -18.15
N LEU A 263 -11.04 -19.26 -17.52
CA LEU A 263 -10.67 -18.23 -16.53
C LEU A 263 -10.43 -16.87 -17.18
N HIS A 264 -9.83 -16.81 -18.37
CA HIS A 264 -9.69 -15.56 -19.10
C HIS A 264 -11.06 -14.92 -19.40
N ASP A 265 -12.04 -15.73 -19.77
CA ASP A 265 -13.38 -15.26 -20.09
C ASP A 265 -14.12 -14.76 -18.84
N ILE A 266 -13.91 -15.40 -17.67
CA ILE A 266 -14.45 -14.92 -16.39
C ILE A 266 -13.80 -13.60 -15.96
N LEU A 267 -12.47 -13.50 -16.00
CA LEU A 267 -11.76 -12.28 -15.59
C LEU A 267 -12.17 -11.07 -16.42
N ARG A 268 -12.38 -11.24 -17.74
CA ARG A 268 -12.83 -10.16 -18.63
C ARG A 268 -14.27 -9.70 -18.35
N GLN A 269 -15.09 -10.53 -17.73
CA GLN A 269 -16.48 -10.17 -17.42
C GLN A 269 -16.58 -9.23 -16.22
N HIS A 270 -15.54 -9.13 -15.39
CA HIS A 270 -15.59 -8.40 -14.13
C HIS A 270 -16.86 -8.73 -13.33
N THR A 271 -17.18 -10.03 -13.27
CA THR A 271 -18.49 -10.50 -12.81
C THR A 271 -18.64 -10.36 -11.31
N ASP A 272 -19.81 -9.87 -10.89
CA ASP A 272 -20.25 -9.90 -9.50
C ASP A 272 -21.18 -11.08 -9.18
N ASP A 273 -21.50 -11.92 -10.17
CA ASP A 273 -22.40 -13.06 -9.98
C ASP A 273 -21.74 -14.13 -9.07
N PRO A 274 -22.29 -14.38 -7.86
CA PRO A 274 -21.72 -15.38 -6.95
C PRO A 274 -21.71 -16.80 -7.53
N ALA A 275 -22.61 -17.12 -8.47
CA ALA A 275 -22.62 -18.44 -9.13
C ALA A 275 -21.43 -18.61 -10.07
N VAL A 276 -21.11 -17.58 -10.86
CA VAL A 276 -19.94 -17.59 -11.76
C VAL A 276 -18.65 -17.63 -10.95
N LYS A 277 -18.55 -16.83 -9.88
CA LYS A 277 -17.40 -16.84 -8.96
C LYS A 277 -17.18 -18.21 -8.33
N LYS A 278 -18.26 -18.89 -7.89
CA LYS A 278 -18.17 -20.26 -7.34
C LYS A 278 -17.69 -21.27 -8.38
N GLU A 279 -18.18 -21.20 -9.62
CA GLU A 279 -17.72 -22.10 -10.68
C GLU A 279 -16.24 -21.85 -11.03
N ALA A 280 -15.78 -20.60 -11.00
CA ALA A 280 -14.36 -20.28 -11.14
C ALA A 280 -13.51 -20.93 -10.03
N VAL A 281 -13.93 -20.84 -8.77
CA VAL A 281 -13.23 -21.48 -7.65
C VAL A 281 -13.23 -23.00 -7.80
N SER A 282 -14.36 -23.62 -8.16
CA SER A 282 -14.42 -25.05 -8.45
C SER A 282 -13.53 -25.46 -9.63
N TYR A 283 -13.37 -24.61 -10.64
CA TYR A 283 -12.41 -24.83 -11.72
C TYR A 283 -10.96 -24.79 -11.20
N LEU A 284 -10.60 -23.81 -10.36
CA LEU A 284 -9.27 -23.72 -9.74
C LEU A 284 -8.94 -24.96 -8.89
N GLU A 285 -9.93 -25.51 -8.17
CA GLU A 285 -9.82 -26.77 -7.44
C GLU A 285 -9.54 -27.95 -8.37
N ARG A 286 -10.31 -28.08 -9.47
CA ARG A 286 -10.13 -29.16 -10.46
C ARG A 286 -8.77 -29.11 -11.15
N CYS A 287 -8.24 -27.91 -11.41
CA CYS A 287 -6.90 -27.71 -11.97
C CYS A 287 -5.77 -27.99 -10.96
N GLY A 288 -6.10 -28.28 -9.68
CA GLY A 288 -5.12 -28.46 -8.61
C GLY A 288 -4.44 -27.16 -8.18
N SER A 289 -4.91 -26.00 -8.62
CA SER A 289 -4.25 -24.70 -8.39
C SER A 289 -4.30 -24.24 -6.95
N LEU A 290 -5.38 -24.55 -6.22
CA LEU A 290 -5.47 -24.24 -4.79
C LEU A 290 -4.47 -25.08 -3.99
N ILE A 291 -4.36 -26.38 -4.29
CA ILE A 291 -3.39 -27.30 -3.67
C ILE A 291 -1.96 -26.88 -4.00
N TYR A 292 -1.70 -26.54 -5.26
CA TYR A 292 -0.40 -26.01 -5.68
C TYR A 292 -0.03 -24.75 -4.90
N THR A 293 -0.97 -23.80 -4.79
CA THR A 293 -0.77 -22.56 -4.05
C THR A 293 -0.49 -22.82 -2.57
N GLN A 294 -1.24 -23.71 -1.92
CA GLN A 294 -0.94 -24.13 -0.54
C GLN A 294 0.47 -24.68 -0.42
N GLY A 295 0.92 -25.52 -1.36
CA GLY A 295 2.29 -26.05 -1.38
C GLY A 295 3.35 -24.95 -1.47
N VAL A 296 3.15 -23.98 -2.36
CA VAL A 296 4.04 -22.81 -2.51
C VAL A 296 4.07 -21.96 -1.24
N ILE A 297 2.92 -21.72 -0.61
CA ILE A 297 2.85 -20.97 0.65
C ILE A 297 3.64 -21.69 1.76
N HIS A 298 3.50 -23.01 1.89
CA HIS A 298 4.26 -23.79 2.88
C HIS A 298 5.76 -23.73 2.62
N GLN A 299 6.19 -23.86 1.36
CA GLN A 299 7.60 -23.75 1.00
C GLN A 299 8.16 -22.36 1.34
N LEU A 300 7.47 -21.30 0.92
CA LEU A 300 7.88 -19.93 1.20
C LEU A 300 7.92 -19.62 2.70
N ALA A 301 6.96 -20.14 3.48
CA ALA A 301 6.99 -20.01 4.93
C ALA A 301 8.23 -20.71 5.53
N GLY A 302 8.55 -21.92 5.07
CA GLY A 302 9.77 -22.64 5.46
C GLY A 302 11.05 -21.88 5.11
N ASP A 303 11.12 -21.30 3.92
CA ASP A 303 12.28 -20.50 3.48
C ASP A 303 12.41 -19.21 4.31
N VAL A 304 11.30 -18.54 4.63
CA VAL A 304 11.30 -17.36 5.52
C VAL A 304 11.80 -17.71 6.91
N LEU A 305 11.37 -18.85 7.48
CA LEU A 305 11.84 -19.30 8.79
C LEU A 305 13.33 -19.64 8.78
N THR A 306 13.81 -20.30 7.71
CA THR A 306 15.23 -20.62 7.52
C THR A 306 16.08 -19.35 7.40
N LEU A 307 15.65 -18.39 6.59
CA LEU A 307 16.34 -17.11 6.44
C LEU A 307 16.29 -16.27 7.72
N ALA A 308 15.22 -16.36 8.51
CA ALA A 308 15.15 -15.73 9.82
C ALA A 308 16.18 -16.31 10.79
N ASP A 309 16.44 -17.62 10.74
CA ASP A 309 17.50 -18.26 11.53
C ASP A 309 18.90 -17.84 11.08
N GLU A 310 19.13 -17.72 9.77
CA GLU A 310 20.38 -17.20 9.19
C GLU A 310 20.65 -15.76 9.64
N VAL A 311 19.65 -14.89 9.53
CA VAL A 311 19.72 -13.48 9.95
C VAL A 311 19.93 -13.35 11.47
N ASP A 312 19.30 -14.22 12.25
CA ASP A 312 19.43 -14.22 13.70
C ASP A 312 20.85 -14.55 14.15
N ALA A 313 21.52 -15.49 13.45
CA ALA A 313 22.87 -15.94 13.74
C ALA A 313 23.05 -16.32 15.23
N GLY A 314 22.05 -16.98 15.81
CA GLY A 314 22.08 -17.45 17.20
C GLY A 314 21.85 -16.38 18.27
N GLN A 315 21.37 -15.19 17.90
CA GLN A 315 21.06 -14.13 18.86
C GLN A 315 19.79 -14.39 19.69
N GLY A 316 18.94 -15.34 19.28
CA GLY A 316 17.69 -15.67 19.97
C GLY A 316 16.60 -14.61 19.81
N ARG A 317 16.68 -13.78 18.76
CA ARG A 317 15.79 -12.64 18.50
C ARG A 317 14.76 -12.91 17.40
N ALA A 318 14.91 -13.99 16.64
CA ALA A 318 13.97 -14.39 15.57
C ALA A 318 12.55 -14.74 16.04
N GLN A 319 12.35 -15.08 17.32
CA GLN A 319 11.13 -15.75 17.77
C GLN A 319 9.85 -14.97 17.45
N ALA A 320 9.85 -13.65 17.64
CA ALA A 320 8.69 -12.81 17.35
C ALA A 320 8.29 -12.88 15.85
N LEU A 321 9.27 -12.89 14.95
CA LEU A 321 9.03 -13.03 13.52
C LEU A 321 8.49 -14.42 13.19
N LYS A 322 9.07 -15.47 13.78
CA LYS A 322 8.60 -16.86 13.60
C LYS A 322 7.15 -17.03 14.06
N ASP A 323 6.78 -16.45 15.21
CA ASP A 323 5.42 -16.50 15.74
C ASP A 323 4.43 -15.77 14.82
N ILE A 324 4.85 -14.67 14.17
CA ILE A 324 4.04 -14.00 13.14
C ILE A 324 3.82 -14.94 11.96
N VAL A 325 4.89 -15.53 11.41
CA VAL A 325 4.80 -16.45 10.27
C VAL A 325 3.91 -17.65 10.60
N GLN A 326 4.09 -18.28 11.76
CA GLN A 326 3.27 -19.41 12.19
C GLN A 326 1.78 -19.02 12.31
N ARG A 327 1.47 -17.86 12.92
CA ARG A 327 0.07 -17.37 13.00
C ARG A 327 -0.56 -17.13 11.64
N LEU A 328 0.23 -16.75 10.63
CA LEU A 328 -0.28 -16.63 9.26
C LEU A 328 -0.67 -17.99 8.66
N MET A 329 -0.02 -19.07 9.10
CA MET A 329 -0.23 -20.42 8.57
C MET A 329 -1.35 -21.21 9.25
N VAL A 330 -1.83 -20.80 10.43
CA VAL A 330 -2.88 -21.52 11.19
C VAL A 330 -4.19 -21.72 10.40
N LYS A 331 -4.45 -20.91 9.37
CA LYS A 331 -5.68 -20.97 8.55
C LYS A 331 -5.49 -21.53 7.13
N LEU A 332 -4.39 -22.23 6.86
CA LEU A 332 -4.20 -22.89 5.57
C LEU A 332 -4.91 -24.25 5.50
#